data_AF-A0A7S2ANZ8-F1
#
_entry.id   AF-A0A7S2ANZ8-F1
#
_cell.length_a   1.000
_cell.length_b   1.000
_cell.length_c   1.000
_cell.angle_alpha   90.00
_cell.angle_beta   90.00
_cell.angle_gamma   90.00
#
_symmetry.space_group_name_H-M   'P 1'
#
loop_
_entity.id
_entity.type
_entity.pdbx_description
1 polymer ?
#
loop_
_entity_poly.entity_id
_entity_poly.type
_entity_poly.pdbx_seq_one_letter_code
_entity_poly.pdbx_strand_id
1 'polypeptide(L)'
;MAHHDAPSINALAERLIRCVSRAFYDDETVAVMDALIQHRFLRSSENTKLLSDGTHEPCLDSVLQLKAKQIRKVVTNLIENERLVKEERVGDGVYFYIDYSHFKNVVELRLAIL
;
A
#
# COMPACT_ATOMS: atom_id res chain seq x y z
N MET A 1 19.44 -27.29 -14.64
CA MET A 1 18.22 -27.56 -13.84
C MET A 1 17.99 -26.33 -12.99
N ALA A 2 16.95 -25.54 -13.29
CA ALA A 2 16.62 -24.36 -12.50
C ALA A 2 15.90 -24.82 -11.21
N HIS A 3 16.48 -24.52 -10.05
CA HIS A 3 15.80 -24.62 -8.77
C HIS A 3 14.65 -23.61 -8.77
N HIS A 4 13.43 -24.07 -9.02
CA HIS A 4 12.23 -23.26 -8.82
C HIS A 4 11.92 -23.29 -7.32
N ASP A 5 12.60 -22.45 -6.54
CA ASP A 5 12.27 -22.26 -5.14
C ASP A 5 10.81 -21.78 -5.04
N ALA A 6 10.04 -22.40 -4.15
CA ALA A 6 8.65 -22.03 -3.94
C ALA A 6 8.58 -20.54 -3.55
N PRO A 7 7.66 -19.76 -4.13
CA PRO A 7 7.55 -18.34 -3.81
C PRO A 7 7.26 -18.17 -2.32
N SER A 8 7.88 -17.17 -1.71
CA SER A 8 7.63 -16.85 -0.30
C SER A 8 6.16 -16.49 -0.08
N ILE A 9 5.67 -16.67 1.15
CA ILE A 9 4.30 -16.31 1.53
C ILE A 9 4.02 -14.83 1.23
N ASN A 10 5.00 -13.96 1.44
CA ASN A 10 4.90 -12.53 1.12
C ASN A 10 4.74 -12.31 -0.39
N ALA A 11 5.52 -13.01 -1.23
CA ALA A 11 5.40 -12.91 -2.68
C ALA A 11 4.01 -13.38 -3.18
N LEU A 12 3.41 -14.39 -2.54
CA LEU A 12 2.05 -14.83 -2.86
C LEU A 12 1.01 -13.79 -2.43
N ALA A 13 1.16 -13.19 -1.24
CA ALA A 13 0.28 -12.13 -0.76
C ALA A 13 0.34 -10.91 -1.67
N GLU A 14 1.53 -10.47 -2.07
CA GLU A 14 1.71 -9.35 -3.01
C GLU A 14 1.07 -9.63 -4.35
N ARG A 15 1.19 -10.86 -4.88
CA ARG A 15 0.49 -11.26 -6.11
C ARG A 15 -1.03 -11.22 -5.96
N LEU A 16 -1.57 -11.67 -4.83
CA LEU A 16 -3.00 -11.58 -4.54
C LEU A 16 -3.46 -10.12 -4.52
N ILE A 17 -2.74 -9.25 -3.80
CA ILE A 17 -3.04 -7.83 -3.72
C ILE A 17 -3.05 -7.22 -5.13
N ARG A 18 -2.00 -7.44 -5.92
CA ARG A 18 -1.92 -6.94 -7.30
C ARG A 18 -3.08 -7.40 -8.17
N CYS A 19 -3.50 -8.65 -8.04
CA CYS A 19 -4.61 -9.23 -8.80
C CYS A 19 -5.94 -8.56 -8.42
N VAL A 20 -6.25 -8.50 -7.12
CA VAL A 20 -7.49 -7.90 -6.61
C VAL A 20 -7.54 -6.41 -6.93
N SER A 21 -6.45 -5.67 -6.70
CA SER A 21 -6.38 -4.24 -7.00
C SER A 21 -6.67 -3.96 -8.47
N ARG A 22 -6.02 -4.68 -9.39
CA ARG A 22 -6.21 -4.47 -10.85
C ARG A 22 -7.56 -4.92 -11.38
N ALA A 23 -8.22 -5.86 -10.71
CA ALA A 23 -9.51 -6.39 -11.15
C ALA A 23 -10.70 -5.52 -10.71
N PHE A 24 -10.60 -4.87 -9.55
CA PHE A 24 -11.75 -4.24 -8.89
C PHE A 24 -11.61 -2.74 -8.63
N TYR A 25 -10.42 -2.16 -8.84
CA TYR A 25 -10.15 -0.76 -8.52
C TYR A 25 -9.60 0.03 -9.70
N ASP A 26 -9.69 1.35 -9.60
CA ASP A 26 -9.17 2.28 -10.60
C ASP A 26 -7.63 2.37 -10.60
N ASP A 27 -7.07 2.95 -11.67
CA ASP A 27 -5.62 3.07 -11.87
C ASP A 27 -4.94 3.85 -10.75
N GLU A 28 -5.59 4.88 -10.18
CA GLU A 28 -5.04 5.67 -9.07
C GLU A 28 -4.89 4.80 -7.82
N THR A 29 -5.89 3.98 -7.51
CA THR A 29 -5.85 3.02 -6.41
C THR A 29 -4.79 1.95 -6.65
N VAL A 30 -4.73 1.39 -7.85
CA VAL A 30 -3.71 0.39 -8.22
C VAL A 30 -2.31 0.96 -8.03
N ALA A 31 -2.07 2.20 -8.45
CA ALA A 31 -0.77 2.85 -8.30
C ALA A 31 -0.38 2.98 -6.81
N VAL A 32 -1.30 3.42 -5.94
CA VAL A 32 -1.06 3.50 -4.49
C VAL A 32 -0.74 2.12 -3.89
N MET A 33 -1.50 1.09 -4.27
CA MET A 33 -1.27 -0.27 -3.77
C MET A 33 0.08 -0.84 -4.23
N ASP A 34 0.46 -0.61 -5.50
CA ASP A 34 1.77 -1.03 -6.02
C ASP A 34 2.92 -0.28 -5.31
N ALA A 35 2.76 1.00 -5.00
CA ALA A 35 3.74 1.77 -4.23
C ALA A 35 3.92 1.23 -2.81
N LEU A 36 2.83 0.84 -2.14
CA LEU A 36 2.88 0.24 -0.79
C LEU A 36 3.42 -1.20 -0.78
N ILE A 37 3.32 -1.93 -1.89
CA ILE A 37 3.99 -3.22 -2.06
C ILE A 37 5.50 -3.00 -2.23
N GLN A 38 5.90 -2.05 -3.07
CA GLN A 38 7.32 -1.75 -3.31
C GLN A 38 8.01 -1.15 -2.08
N HIS A 39 7.29 -0.30 -1.35
CA HIS A 39 7.73 0.34 -0.12
C HIS A 39 6.79 -0.06 1.00
N ARG A 40 7.19 -1.09 1.75
CA ARG A 40 6.38 -1.70 2.83
C ARG A 40 5.76 -0.68 3.79
N PHE A 41 6.45 0.43 4.03
CA PHE A 41 5.95 1.57 4.80
C PHE A 41 6.24 2.85 4.03
N LEU A 42 5.20 3.65 3.76
CA LEU A 42 5.34 4.97 3.17
C LEU A 42 4.85 6.02 4.15
N ARG A 43 5.63 7.09 4.33
CA ARG A 43 5.25 8.20 5.20
C ARG A 43 4.25 9.11 4.50
N SER A 44 3.36 9.74 5.27
CA SER A 44 2.55 10.85 4.78
C SER A 44 3.43 12.01 4.33
N SER A 45 3.08 12.62 3.20
CA SER A 45 3.85 13.72 2.59
C SER A 45 3.87 14.98 3.45
N GLU A 46 2.91 15.15 4.35
CA GLU A 46 2.83 16.31 5.24
C GLU A 46 4.00 16.39 6.24
N ASN A 47 4.67 15.27 6.50
CA ASN A 47 5.71 15.17 7.53
C ASN A 47 7.02 14.55 7.00
N THR A 48 7.35 14.65 5.72
CA THR A 48 8.60 14.10 5.17
C THR A 48 9.84 14.64 5.90
N LYS A 49 10.64 13.74 6.48
CA LYS A 49 11.92 14.08 7.11
C LYS A 49 13.08 13.93 6.13
N LEU A 50 14.08 14.78 6.31
CA LEU A 50 15.40 14.59 5.72
C LEU A 50 16.11 13.49 6.50
N LEU A 51 16.59 12.48 5.79
CA LEU A 51 17.46 11.43 6.28
C LEU A 51 18.89 11.95 6.42
N SER A 52 19.70 11.22 7.19
CA SER A 52 21.09 11.57 7.53
C SER A 52 22.01 11.69 6.31
N ASP A 53 21.65 11.02 5.20
CA ASP A 53 22.36 11.02 3.93
C ASP A 53 21.92 12.17 3.00
N GLY A 54 21.03 13.06 3.46
CA GLY A 54 20.49 14.18 2.71
C GLY A 54 19.31 13.81 1.79
N THR A 55 18.84 12.57 1.80
CA THR A 55 17.63 12.16 1.05
C THR A 55 16.37 12.36 1.87
N HIS A 56 15.19 12.39 1.26
CA HIS A 56 13.92 12.41 2.00
C HIS A 56 13.40 10.98 2.18
N GLU A 57 12.76 10.70 3.33
CA GLU A 57 12.02 9.45 3.51
C GLU A 57 11.01 9.27 2.37
N PRO A 58 10.86 8.05 1.81
CA PRO A 58 9.92 7.79 0.74
C PRO A 58 8.49 8.06 1.23
N CYS A 59 7.78 8.92 0.50
CA CYS A 59 6.40 9.27 0.75
C CYS A 59 5.58 9.01 -0.51
N LEU A 60 4.26 8.90 -0.36
CA LEU A 60 3.38 8.59 -1.49
C LEU A 60 3.51 9.62 -2.64
N ASP A 61 3.66 10.90 -2.31
CA ASP A 61 3.76 11.98 -3.31
C ASP A 61 5.06 11.88 -4.13
N SER A 62 6.18 11.52 -3.50
CA SER A 62 7.47 11.38 -4.20
C SER A 62 7.53 10.12 -5.07
N VAL A 63 6.78 9.08 -4.71
CA VAL A 63 6.73 7.81 -5.46
C VAL A 63 5.75 7.87 -6.63
N LEU A 64 4.57 8.48 -6.44
CA LEU A 64 3.46 8.36 -7.39
C LEU A 64 3.38 9.48 -8.43
N GLN A 65 4.11 10.58 -8.27
CA GLN A 65 4.02 11.78 -9.13
C GLN A 65 2.58 12.29 -9.35
N LEU A 66 1.65 11.94 -8.47
CA LEU A 66 0.26 12.42 -8.48
C LEU A 66 0.13 13.68 -7.61
N LYS A 67 -0.95 14.44 -7.79
CA LYS A 67 -1.22 15.61 -6.93
C LYS A 67 -1.54 15.14 -5.51
N ALA A 68 -0.97 15.79 -4.50
CA ALA A 68 -1.20 15.47 -3.07
C ALA A 68 -2.69 15.35 -2.68
N LYS A 69 -3.57 16.17 -3.27
CA LYS A 69 -5.02 16.08 -3.03
C LYS A 69 -5.65 14.79 -3.57
N GLN A 70 -5.19 14.29 -4.72
CA GLN A 70 -5.66 13.02 -5.28
C GLN A 70 -5.17 11.86 -4.42
N ILE A 71 -3.88 11.84 -4.07
CA ILE A 71 -3.28 10.80 -3.21
C ILE A 71 -4.03 10.73 -1.88
N ARG A 72 -4.23 11.86 -1.19
CA ARG A 72 -4.99 11.88 0.07
C ARG A 72 -6.39 11.29 -0.09
N LYS A 73 -7.12 11.66 -1.15
CA LYS A 73 -8.47 11.14 -1.39
C LYS A 73 -8.46 9.61 -1.54
N VAL A 74 -7.53 9.07 -2.34
CA VAL A 74 -7.43 7.63 -2.59
C VAL A 74 -7.03 6.89 -1.32
N VAL A 75 -6.03 7.39 -0.58
CA VAL A 75 -5.55 6.79 0.67
C VAL A 75 -6.63 6.80 1.75
N THR A 76 -7.32 7.93 1.94
CA THR A 76 -8.46 8.00 2.88
C THR A 76 -9.55 6.99 2.51
N ASN A 77 -9.89 6.87 1.22
CA ASN A 77 -10.86 5.86 0.78
C ASN A 77 -10.38 4.42 1.07
N LEU A 78 -9.10 4.14 0.82
CA LEU A 78 -8.47 2.83 1.08
C LEU A 78 -8.47 2.45 2.56
N ILE A 79 -8.37 3.44 3.46
CA ILE A 79 -8.36 3.25 4.91
C ILE A 79 -9.80 3.12 5.44
N GLU A 80 -10.64 4.12 5.17
CA GLU A 80 -11.94 4.27 5.85
C GLU A 80 -13.01 3.36 5.25
N ASN A 81 -13.10 3.32 3.92
CA ASN A 81 -14.17 2.62 3.21
C ASN A 81 -13.75 1.21 2.82
N GLU A 82 -12.57 1.08 2.21
CA GLU A 82 -12.12 -0.21 1.68
C GLU A 82 -11.47 -1.10 2.76
N ARG A 83 -10.87 -0.49 3.79
CA ARG A 83 -10.10 -1.15 4.84
C ARG A 83 -8.97 -2.05 4.30
N LEU A 84 -8.34 -1.64 3.20
CA LEU A 84 -7.24 -2.38 2.58
C LEU A 84 -5.85 -1.85 2.97
N VAL A 85 -5.79 -0.60 3.44
CA VAL A 85 -4.56 0.05 3.91
C VAL A 85 -4.73 0.44 5.37
N LYS A 86 -3.66 0.31 6.15
CA LYS A 86 -3.60 0.78 7.54
C LYS A 86 -2.80 2.06 7.62
N GLU A 87 -3.21 2.90 8.55
CA GLU A 87 -2.48 4.08 9.00
C GLU A 87 -1.95 3.82 10.41
N GLU A 88 -0.69 4.17 10.65
CA GLU A 88 -0.08 4.09 11.97
C GLU A 88 0.78 5.30 12.27
N ARG A 89 0.61 5.84 13.48
CA ARG A 89 1.38 6.99 13.96
C ARG A 89 2.57 6.50 14.78
N VAL A 90 3.77 6.73 14.27
CA VAL A 90 5.02 6.34 14.93
C VAL A 90 5.84 7.61 15.17
N GLY A 91 5.92 8.03 16.44
CA GLY A 91 6.53 9.29 16.82
C GLY A 91 5.79 10.49 16.22
N ASP A 92 6.49 11.27 15.40
CA ASP A 92 5.93 12.41 14.66
C ASP A 92 5.52 12.08 13.22
N GLY A 93 5.65 10.82 12.80
CA GLY A 93 5.31 10.36 11.46
C GLY A 93 3.98 9.64 11.42
N VAL A 94 3.30 9.75 10.28
CA VAL A 94 2.14 8.93 9.91
C VAL A 94 2.60 8.02 8.77
N TYR A 95 2.42 6.72 8.91
CA TYR A 95 2.86 5.72 7.94
C TYR A 95 1.67 4.91 7.44
N PHE A 96 1.71 4.62 6.15
CA PHE A 96 0.74 3.78 5.46
C PHE A 96 1.40 2.45 5.08
N TYR A 97 0.66 1.37 5.28
CA TYR A 97 1.11 0.02 4.91
C TYR A 97 -0.07 -0.91 4.63
N ILE A 98 0.20 -2.01 3.95
CA ILE A 98 -0.76 -3.09 3.75
C ILE A 98 -0.47 -4.20 4.75
N ASP A 99 -1.42 -4.50 5.62
CA ASP A 99 -1.39 -5.69 6.46
C ASP A 99 -1.93 -6.87 5.64
N TYR A 100 -1.04 -7.80 5.25
CA TYR A 100 -1.39 -8.90 4.36
C TYR A 100 -2.46 -9.84 4.94
N SER A 101 -2.43 -10.08 6.25
CA SER A 101 -3.43 -10.91 6.92
C SER A 101 -4.79 -10.23 6.95
N HIS A 102 -4.82 -8.93 7.24
CA HIS A 102 -6.05 -8.14 7.21
C HIS A 102 -6.62 -8.07 5.79
N PHE A 103 -5.78 -7.78 4.79
CA PHE A 103 -6.18 -7.72 3.39
C PHE A 103 -6.84 -9.02 2.93
N LYS A 104 -6.21 -10.17 3.23
CA LYS A 104 -6.76 -11.50 2.93
C LYS A 104 -8.16 -11.67 3.53
N ASN A 105 -8.33 -11.35 4.82
CA ASN A 105 -9.60 -11.50 5.51
C ASN A 105 -10.69 -10.60 4.92
N VAL A 106 -10.35 -9.37 4.53
CA VAL A 106 -11.28 -8.45 3.85
C VAL A 106 -11.74 -9.03 2.52
N VAL A 107 -10.81 -9.56 1.71
CA VAL A 107 -11.14 -10.19 0.42
C VAL A 107 -12.01 -11.42 0.63
N GLU A 108 -11.68 -12.30 1.58
CA GLU A 108 -12.45 -13.51 1.87
C GLU A 108 -13.87 -13.17 2.35
N LEU A 109 -14.02 -12.17 3.22
CA LEU A 109 -15.33 -11.69 3.67
C LEU A 109 -16.16 -11.17 2.49
N ARG A 110 -15.58 -10.35 1.62
CA ARG A 110 -16.27 -9.80 0.45
C ARG A 110 -16.69 -10.90 -0.53
N LEU A 111 -15.85 -11.90 -0.76
CA LEU A 111 -16.18 -13.07 -1.57
C LEU A 111 -17.32 -13.90 -0.97
N ALA A 112 -17.43 -13.97 0.35
CA ALA A 112 -18.48 -14.73 1.02
C ALA A 112 -19.86 -14.06 0.99
N ILE A 113 -19.93 -12.75 0.75
CA ILE A 113 -21.18 -11.97 0.72
C ILE A 113 -21.57 -11.49 -0.69
N LEU A 114 -20.73 -11.79 -1.70
CA LEU A 114 -21.04 -11.64 -3.12
C LEU A 114 -22.05 -12.70 -3.55
#